data_AF-A0A941INL9-F1
#
_entry.id   AF-A0A941INL9-F1
#
_cell.length_a   1.000
_cell.length_b   1.000
_cell.length_c   1.000
_cell.angle_alpha   90.00
_cell.angle_beta   90.00
_cell.angle_gamma   90.00
#
_symmetry.space_group_name_H-M   'P 1'
#
loop_
_entity.id
_entity.type
_entity.pdbx_description
1 polymer ?
#
loop_
_entity_poly.entity_id
_entity_poly.type
_entity_poly.pdbx_seq_one_letter_code
_entity_poly.pdbx_strand_id
1 'polypeptide(L)'
;MGPIAPRPGEDLLPLIAWLRTGRTPEHRLDFPAGTALPDGRLDLCKQAVGPEGVRRVVDALPDSARAARPAVRHLLLGTDGLGDAGAGAVAAAAGPKGLQTLYLGCNGVTAGGVCRMADNLRASPQAAVGAVWLKRNPLGPAGGDAAARLLEAAEGLRTLDLVQTGLDAGAVATLTDALISAVGTGRGFERVYLGGNALGAAGASSLARLVAAGGVAELYVSAAGLGAEGAQALAEALECAPPGRLRRLSAASNGIGPAAASRLVAAAAHAGVELLDLGRVRAARVLAAPENRIDEDAAAAIGTALAAAPHRLAHLVLTDTGMRSREALSMLRALGVTDRRPWSAPTAEVPADGPAPIRIVLGKGIAATVKRRFAELAAGVARPASAPDVAAVRSVYRTAQ
;
A
#
# COMPACT_ATOMS: atom_id res chain seq x y z
N MET A 1 22.49 -6.54 0.71
CA MET A 1 22.36 -7.90 1.31
C MET A 1 23.30 -8.79 0.53
N GLY A 2 24.18 -9.53 1.22
CA GLY A 2 24.98 -10.56 0.57
C GLY A 2 24.10 -11.67 0.00
N PRO A 3 24.65 -12.59 -0.83
CA PRO A 3 23.90 -13.71 -1.35
C PRO A 3 23.33 -14.56 -0.20
N ILE A 4 22.02 -14.79 -0.21
CA ILE A 4 21.37 -15.71 0.73
C ILE A 4 21.73 -17.12 0.26
N ALA A 5 22.47 -17.88 1.07
CA ALA A 5 22.74 -19.28 0.77
C ALA A 5 21.40 -20.03 0.72
N PRO A 6 21.08 -20.72 -0.39
CA PRO A 6 19.85 -21.47 -0.48
C PRO A 6 19.78 -22.57 0.58
N ARG A 7 18.59 -22.79 1.12
CA ARG A 7 18.29 -23.91 2.01
C ARG A 7 18.56 -25.25 1.30
N PRO A 8 18.97 -26.32 2.03
CA PRO A 8 19.07 -27.66 1.48
C PRO A 8 17.77 -28.11 0.81
N GLY A 9 17.87 -28.72 -0.38
CA GLY A 9 16.69 -29.13 -1.14
C GLY A 9 15.85 -30.23 -0.47
N GLU A 10 16.45 -30.99 0.44
CA GLU A 10 15.77 -32.05 1.22
C GLU A 10 14.68 -31.51 2.14
N ASP A 11 14.87 -30.30 2.68
CA ASP A 11 13.88 -29.64 3.55
C ASP A 11 12.58 -29.30 2.82
N LEU A 12 12.60 -29.18 1.49
CA LEU A 12 11.43 -28.92 0.67
C LEU A 12 10.65 -30.20 0.32
N LEU A 13 11.22 -31.39 0.52
CA LEU A 13 10.59 -32.65 0.08
C LEU A 13 9.21 -32.90 0.70
N PRO A 14 8.99 -32.68 2.03
CA PRO A 14 7.67 -32.86 2.62
C PRO A 14 6.62 -31.92 2.02
N LEU A 15 7.01 -30.66 1.78
CA LEU A 15 6.14 -29.68 1.12
C LEU A 15 5.82 -30.11 -0.31
N ILE A 16 6.83 -30.47 -1.10
CA ILE A 16 6.68 -30.91 -2.50
C ILE A 16 5.76 -32.13 -2.60
N ALA A 17 5.92 -33.11 -1.72
CA ALA A 17 5.06 -34.27 -1.65
C ALA A 17 3.59 -33.88 -1.39
N TRP A 18 3.36 -32.93 -0.47
CA TRP A 18 2.01 -32.42 -0.20
C TRP A 18 1.42 -31.65 -1.39
N LEU A 19 2.19 -30.74 -2.03
CA LEU A 19 1.74 -29.95 -3.17
C LEU A 19 1.19 -30.84 -4.30
N ARG A 20 1.88 -31.95 -4.57
CA ARG A 20 1.47 -32.94 -5.59
C ARG A 20 0.15 -33.64 -5.30
N THR A 21 -0.32 -33.64 -4.05
CA THR A 21 -1.65 -34.17 -3.73
C THR A 21 -2.78 -33.27 -4.23
N GLY A 22 -2.48 -31.99 -4.49
CA GLY A 22 -3.45 -30.99 -4.93
C GLY A 22 -4.55 -30.66 -3.92
N ARG A 23 -4.40 -31.10 -2.66
CA ARG A 23 -5.39 -30.87 -1.60
C ARG A 23 -5.22 -29.50 -0.97
N THR A 24 -6.30 -28.77 -0.81
CA THR A 24 -6.36 -27.58 0.06
C THR A 24 -6.33 -28.05 1.52
N PRO A 25 -5.53 -27.44 2.40
CA PRO A 25 -5.46 -27.89 3.78
C PRO A 25 -6.68 -27.36 4.56
N GLU A 26 -7.29 -28.19 5.43
CA GLU A 26 -8.42 -27.77 6.27
C GLU A 26 -8.00 -26.84 7.42
N HIS A 27 -6.75 -26.98 7.86
CA HIS A 27 -6.13 -26.20 8.92
C HIS A 27 -4.73 -25.73 8.49
N ARG A 28 -4.08 -24.91 9.32
CA ARG A 28 -2.66 -24.55 9.11
C ARG A 28 -1.80 -25.82 9.05
N LEU A 29 -0.98 -25.93 8.02
CA LEU A 29 -0.05 -27.04 7.84
C LEU A 29 1.38 -26.50 7.71
N ASP A 30 2.21 -26.79 8.71
CA ASP A 30 3.61 -26.38 8.76
C ASP A 30 4.53 -27.49 8.23
N PHE A 31 5.53 -27.12 7.42
CA PHE A 31 6.57 -28.00 6.89
C PHE A 31 7.94 -27.55 7.40
N PRO A 32 9.01 -28.37 7.24
CA PRO A 32 10.37 -27.91 7.53
C PRO A 32 10.75 -26.62 6.78
N ALA A 33 10.19 -26.45 5.59
CA ALA A 33 10.28 -25.23 4.78
C ALA A 33 8.89 -24.81 4.29
N GLY A 34 8.31 -23.80 4.94
CA GLY A 34 7.06 -23.17 4.53
C GLY A 34 5.81 -23.61 5.30
N THR A 35 4.72 -22.88 5.08
CA THR A 35 3.42 -23.08 5.71
C THR A 35 2.31 -22.96 4.66
N ALA A 36 1.40 -23.93 4.62
CA ALA A 36 0.18 -23.86 3.84
C ALA A 36 -1.03 -23.51 4.71
N LEU A 37 -1.93 -22.68 4.19
CA LEU A 37 -3.10 -22.17 4.93
C LEU A 37 -4.41 -22.46 4.18
N PRO A 38 -5.55 -22.61 4.89
CA PRO A 38 -6.83 -22.96 4.28
C PRO A 38 -7.39 -21.93 3.30
N ASP A 39 -6.91 -20.69 3.35
CA ASP A 39 -7.28 -19.61 2.43
C ASP A 39 -6.53 -19.64 1.09
N GLY A 40 -5.70 -20.66 0.87
CA GLY A 40 -4.93 -20.86 -0.36
C GLY A 40 -3.59 -20.12 -0.38
N ARG A 41 -3.10 -19.67 0.78
CA ARG A 41 -1.73 -19.16 0.92
C ARG A 41 -0.73 -20.30 1.07
N LEU A 42 0.34 -20.23 0.29
CA LEU A 42 1.59 -20.92 0.55
C LEU A 42 2.63 -19.87 0.96
N ASP A 43 2.94 -19.83 2.25
CA ASP A 43 3.95 -18.93 2.81
C ASP A 43 5.30 -19.62 2.94
N LEU A 44 6.23 -19.15 2.12
CA LEU A 44 7.62 -19.55 2.05
C LEU A 44 8.56 -18.39 2.37
N CYS A 45 8.06 -17.30 2.98
CA CYS A 45 8.91 -16.16 3.31
C CYS A 45 10.03 -16.56 4.28
N LYS A 46 11.24 -16.02 4.04
CA LYS A 46 12.43 -16.19 4.87
C LYS A 46 12.85 -17.66 5.00
N GLN A 47 12.54 -18.47 4.00
CA GLN A 47 12.94 -19.88 3.95
C GLN A 47 14.20 -20.10 3.11
N ALA A 48 14.77 -19.03 2.53
CA ALA A 48 15.97 -19.09 1.69
C ALA A 48 15.79 -20.08 0.52
N VAL A 49 14.61 -20.06 -0.10
CA VAL A 49 14.22 -21.03 -1.12
C VAL A 49 15.16 -21.02 -2.33
N GLY A 50 15.64 -19.84 -2.73
CA GLY A 50 16.50 -19.66 -3.90
C GLY A 50 15.80 -19.96 -5.23
N PRO A 51 16.49 -19.71 -6.37
CA PRO A 51 15.92 -19.89 -7.70
C PRO A 51 15.58 -21.35 -8.03
N GLU A 52 16.42 -22.31 -7.63
CA GLU A 52 16.20 -23.73 -7.92
C GLU A 52 15.13 -24.34 -7.00
N GLY A 53 15.11 -23.95 -5.73
CA GLY A 53 14.06 -24.38 -4.80
C GLY A 53 12.69 -23.90 -5.24
N VAL A 54 12.56 -22.65 -5.69
CA VAL A 54 11.27 -22.11 -6.11
C VAL A 54 10.77 -22.79 -7.38
N ARG A 55 11.68 -23.13 -8.31
CA ARG A 55 11.35 -23.92 -9.49
C ARG A 55 10.73 -25.27 -9.10
N ARG A 56 11.36 -26.01 -8.17
CA ARG A 56 10.82 -27.27 -7.67
C ARG A 56 9.45 -27.11 -7.00
N VAL A 57 9.25 -26.03 -6.27
CA VAL A 57 7.96 -25.70 -5.64
C VAL A 57 6.88 -25.46 -6.69
N VAL A 58 7.14 -24.62 -7.70
CA VAL A 58 6.12 -24.30 -8.71
C VAL A 58 5.87 -25.46 -9.67
N ASP A 59 6.88 -26.29 -9.96
CA ASP A 59 6.74 -27.52 -10.74
C ASP A 59 5.85 -28.55 -10.00
N ALA A 60 5.86 -28.55 -8.67
CA ALA A 60 5.06 -29.45 -7.84
C ALA A 60 3.59 -29.00 -7.68
N LEU A 61 3.25 -27.75 -8.04
CA LEU A 61 1.87 -27.28 -7.98
C LEU A 61 1.00 -28.02 -9.00
N PRO A 62 -0.23 -28.40 -8.64
CA PRO A 62 -1.17 -28.98 -9.61
C PRO A 62 -1.61 -27.92 -10.63
N ASP A 63 -1.94 -28.36 -11.85
CA ASP A 63 -2.50 -27.47 -12.86
C ASP A 63 -3.90 -27.00 -12.47
N SER A 64 -4.19 -25.71 -12.70
CA SER A 64 -5.47 -25.08 -12.38
C SER A 64 -6.64 -25.67 -13.17
N ALA A 65 -6.39 -26.18 -14.38
CA ALA A 65 -7.39 -26.85 -15.20
C ALA A 65 -7.98 -28.11 -14.56
N ARG A 66 -7.30 -28.70 -13.56
CA ARG A 66 -7.72 -29.94 -12.88
C ARG A 66 -8.60 -29.69 -11.66
N ALA A 67 -8.79 -28.44 -11.24
CA ALA A 67 -9.51 -28.12 -10.01
C ALA A 67 -10.39 -26.88 -10.16
N ALA A 68 -11.65 -26.96 -9.71
CA ALA A 68 -12.54 -25.80 -9.66
C ALA A 68 -11.97 -24.65 -8.80
N ARG A 69 -11.09 -24.95 -7.83
CA ARG A 69 -10.33 -23.98 -7.03
C ARG A 69 -8.91 -24.51 -6.76
N PRO A 70 -7.84 -23.79 -7.15
CA PRO A 70 -6.47 -24.19 -6.84
C PRO A 70 -6.20 -24.23 -5.33
N ALA A 71 -5.44 -25.24 -4.88
CA ALA A 71 -5.02 -25.37 -3.48
C ALA A 71 -4.11 -24.22 -3.04
N VAL A 72 -3.34 -23.65 -3.97
CA VAL A 72 -2.49 -22.47 -3.75
C VAL A 72 -2.88 -21.41 -4.76
N ARG A 73 -3.24 -20.23 -4.25
CA ARG A 73 -3.58 -19.02 -5.03
C ARG A 73 -2.66 -17.85 -4.71
N HIS A 74 -2.09 -17.84 -3.51
CA HIS A 74 -1.24 -16.77 -3.02
C HIS A 74 0.12 -17.36 -2.66
N LEU A 75 1.13 -17.04 -3.45
CA LEU A 75 2.49 -17.52 -3.26
C LEU A 75 3.33 -16.42 -2.62
N LEU A 76 3.76 -16.65 -1.38
CA LEU A 76 4.51 -15.68 -0.58
C LEU A 76 5.94 -16.15 -0.45
N LEU A 77 6.86 -15.47 -1.13
CA LEU A 77 8.28 -15.77 -1.19
C LEU A 77 9.07 -14.51 -0.86
N GLY A 78 8.90 -13.98 0.35
CA GLY A 78 9.62 -12.78 0.77
C GLY A 78 10.97 -13.08 1.39
N THR A 79 12.05 -12.45 0.91
CA THR A 79 13.42 -12.63 1.47
C THR A 79 13.94 -14.06 1.29
N ASP A 80 13.88 -14.56 0.05
CA ASP A 80 14.24 -15.93 -0.29
C ASP A 80 15.37 -16.05 -1.32
N GLY A 81 15.93 -14.93 -1.78
CA GLY A 81 17.09 -14.92 -2.67
C GLY A 81 16.80 -15.46 -4.07
N LEU A 82 15.59 -15.22 -4.60
CA LEU A 82 15.15 -15.80 -5.87
C LEU A 82 15.90 -15.25 -7.10
N GLY A 83 16.26 -13.97 -7.08
CA GLY A 83 16.74 -13.25 -8.26
C GLY A 83 15.76 -13.25 -9.44
N ASP A 84 16.23 -12.79 -10.59
CA ASP A 84 15.43 -12.68 -11.82
C ASP A 84 14.94 -14.03 -12.33
N ALA A 85 15.77 -15.07 -12.22
CA ALA A 85 15.43 -16.42 -12.67
C ALA A 85 14.26 -17.00 -11.88
N GLY A 86 14.29 -16.91 -10.54
CA GLY A 86 13.22 -17.39 -9.69
C GLY A 86 11.93 -16.59 -9.86
N ALA A 87 12.01 -15.26 -10.00
CA ALA A 87 10.85 -14.43 -10.30
C ALA A 87 10.20 -14.80 -11.64
N GLY A 88 11.02 -15.04 -12.67
CA GLY A 88 10.56 -15.54 -13.96
C GLY A 88 9.84 -16.88 -13.86
N ALA A 89 10.41 -17.85 -13.13
CA ALA A 89 9.79 -19.16 -12.93
C ALA A 89 8.42 -19.07 -12.24
N VAL A 90 8.29 -18.21 -11.23
CA VAL A 90 7.00 -17.95 -10.57
C VAL A 90 5.98 -17.36 -11.54
N ALA A 91 6.38 -16.39 -12.37
CA ALA A 91 5.48 -15.80 -13.35
C ALA A 91 5.04 -16.79 -14.44
N ALA A 92 5.95 -17.65 -14.92
CA ALA A 92 5.63 -18.70 -15.89
C ALA A 92 4.61 -19.71 -15.34
N ALA A 93 4.68 -20.02 -14.04
CA ALA A 93 3.74 -20.90 -13.39
C ALA A 93 2.38 -20.23 -13.09
N ALA A 94 2.29 -18.90 -13.10
CA ALA A 94 1.14 -18.19 -12.57
C ALA A 94 -0.19 -18.54 -13.27
N GLY A 95 -0.19 -18.57 -14.61
CA GLY A 95 -1.37 -18.98 -15.38
C GLY A 95 -1.70 -20.46 -15.22
N PRO A 96 -0.79 -21.38 -15.60
CA PRO A 96 -1.03 -22.83 -15.52
C PRO A 96 -1.41 -23.32 -14.13
N LYS A 97 -0.91 -22.68 -13.06
CA LYS A 97 -1.19 -23.07 -11.67
C LYS A 97 -2.30 -22.24 -11.01
N GLY A 98 -2.85 -21.24 -11.71
CA GLY A 98 -3.96 -20.42 -11.21
C GLY A 98 -3.57 -19.52 -10.03
N LEU A 99 -2.34 -19.01 -10.02
CA LEU A 99 -1.88 -18.07 -9.00
C LEU A 99 -2.51 -16.68 -9.22
N GLN A 100 -2.96 -16.08 -8.12
CA GLN A 100 -3.62 -14.78 -8.09
C GLN A 100 -2.77 -13.70 -7.41
N THR A 101 -1.89 -14.09 -6.49
CA THR A 101 -1.00 -13.18 -5.78
C THR A 101 0.43 -13.68 -5.79
N LEU A 102 1.34 -12.83 -6.28
CA LEU A 102 2.77 -13.09 -6.28
C LEU A 102 3.43 -12.13 -5.31
N TYR A 103 3.85 -12.61 -4.14
CA TYR A 103 4.58 -11.80 -3.17
C TYR A 103 6.07 -12.14 -3.21
N LEU A 104 6.84 -11.30 -3.89
CA LEU A 104 8.24 -11.52 -4.26
C LEU A 104 9.18 -10.45 -3.66
N GLY A 105 8.81 -9.87 -2.51
CA GLY A 105 9.57 -8.80 -1.89
C GLY A 105 10.96 -9.24 -1.38
N CYS A 106 11.94 -8.33 -1.46
CA CYS A 106 13.32 -8.56 -0.98
C CYS A 106 14.04 -9.77 -1.62
N ASN A 107 13.96 -9.96 -2.93
CA ASN A 107 14.55 -11.13 -3.62
C ASN A 107 15.69 -10.82 -4.58
N GLY A 108 16.11 -9.55 -4.69
CA GLY A 108 17.12 -9.16 -5.66
C GLY A 108 16.62 -9.20 -7.10
N VAL A 109 15.31 -9.06 -7.31
CA VAL A 109 14.71 -8.95 -8.65
C VAL A 109 15.05 -7.59 -9.24
N THR A 110 15.57 -7.56 -10.45
CA THR A 110 15.91 -6.33 -11.18
C THR A 110 14.77 -5.94 -12.13
N ALA A 111 14.90 -4.81 -12.81
CA ALA A 111 14.01 -4.47 -13.92
C ALA A 111 13.99 -5.56 -15.01
N GLY A 112 15.13 -6.22 -15.27
CA GLY A 112 15.20 -7.35 -16.20
C GLY A 112 14.38 -8.56 -15.75
N GLY A 113 14.38 -8.86 -14.44
CA GLY A 113 13.52 -9.87 -13.85
C GLY A 113 12.04 -9.56 -14.01
N VAL A 114 11.63 -8.31 -13.79
CA VAL A 114 10.24 -7.87 -13.96
C VAL A 114 9.82 -7.92 -15.45
N CYS A 115 10.69 -7.54 -16.38
CA CYS A 115 10.44 -7.73 -17.81
C CYS A 115 10.22 -9.21 -18.16
N ARG A 116 11.06 -10.12 -17.64
CA ARG A 116 10.88 -11.57 -17.81
C ARG A 116 9.55 -12.06 -17.23
N MET A 117 9.14 -11.52 -16.07
CA MET A 117 7.81 -11.83 -15.52
C MET A 117 6.70 -11.40 -16.48
N ALA A 118 6.79 -10.19 -17.04
CA ALA A 118 5.82 -9.69 -18.01
C ALA A 118 5.75 -10.60 -19.25
N ASP A 119 6.88 -11.00 -19.82
CA ASP A 119 6.92 -11.88 -20.98
C ASP A 119 6.28 -13.25 -20.71
N ASN A 120 6.56 -13.84 -19.54
CA ASN A 120 5.93 -15.08 -19.10
C ASN A 120 4.42 -14.96 -18.89
N LEU A 121 3.95 -13.82 -18.36
CA LEU A 121 2.52 -13.58 -18.18
C LEU A 121 1.80 -13.34 -19.51
N ARG A 122 2.43 -12.65 -20.48
CA ARG A 122 1.90 -12.53 -21.85
C ARG A 122 1.74 -13.90 -22.52
N ALA A 123 2.66 -14.83 -22.27
CA ALA A 123 2.56 -16.19 -22.77
C ALA A 123 1.46 -17.04 -22.09
N SER A 124 0.86 -16.53 -21.01
CA SER A 124 -0.22 -17.18 -20.26
C SER A 124 -1.39 -16.22 -20.03
N PRO A 125 -2.12 -15.79 -21.07
CA PRO A 125 -3.18 -14.77 -20.96
C PRO A 125 -4.32 -15.16 -20.01
N GLN A 126 -4.50 -16.46 -19.75
CA GLN A 126 -5.43 -16.98 -18.74
C GLN A 126 -4.99 -16.72 -17.29
N ALA A 127 -3.81 -16.14 -17.06
CA ALA A 127 -3.29 -15.85 -15.73
C ALA A 127 -4.12 -14.78 -15.02
N ALA A 128 -4.79 -15.20 -13.94
CA ALA A 128 -5.62 -14.33 -13.11
C ALA A 128 -4.81 -13.58 -12.02
N VAL A 129 -3.59 -13.12 -12.36
CA VAL A 129 -2.72 -12.42 -11.40
C VAL A 129 -3.31 -11.05 -11.09
N GLY A 130 -3.93 -10.93 -9.92
CA GLY A 130 -4.55 -9.70 -9.43
C GLY A 130 -3.64 -8.82 -8.58
N ALA A 131 -2.56 -9.39 -8.02
CA ALA A 131 -1.66 -8.66 -7.13
C ALA A 131 -0.20 -9.11 -7.27
N VAL A 132 0.71 -8.15 -7.46
CA VAL A 132 2.16 -8.38 -7.52
C VAL A 132 2.86 -7.47 -6.50
N TRP A 133 3.70 -8.06 -5.65
CA TRP A 133 4.42 -7.34 -4.61
C TRP A 133 5.93 -7.49 -4.79
N LEU A 134 6.59 -6.39 -5.15
CA LEU A 134 8.01 -6.34 -5.50
C LEU A 134 8.82 -5.45 -4.55
N LYS A 135 8.24 -5.02 -3.42
CA LYS A 135 8.93 -4.20 -2.41
C LYS A 135 10.38 -4.63 -2.16
N ARG A 136 11.28 -3.65 -2.07
CA ARG A 136 12.71 -3.83 -1.75
C ARG A 136 13.45 -4.75 -2.71
N ASN A 137 13.11 -4.70 -3.99
CA ASN A 137 13.87 -5.28 -5.10
C ASN A 137 14.55 -4.17 -5.91
N PRO A 138 15.81 -4.34 -6.36
CA PRO A 138 16.58 -3.29 -7.04
C PRO A 138 16.16 -3.12 -8.52
N LEU A 139 14.96 -2.60 -8.76
CA LEU A 139 14.50 -2.31 -10.12
C LEU A 139 15.25 -1.12 -10.72
N GLY A 140 15.54 -0.09 -9.92
CA GLY A 140 16.24 1.11 -10.37
C GLY A 140 15.42 1.98 -11.34
N PRO A 141 16.06 2.93 -12.04
CA PRO A 141 15.40 3.82 -13.01
C PRO A 141 14.65 3.10 -14.15
N ALA A 142 15.17 1.95 -14.62
CA ALA A 142 14.49 1.12 -15.62
C ALA A 142 13.23 0.40 -15.07
N GLY A 143 12.97 0.51 -13.77
CA GLY A 143 11.82 -0.10 -13.12
C GLY A 143 10.48 0.42 -13.61
N GLY A 144 10.42 1.67 -14.08
CA GLY A 144 9.21 2.26 -14.66
C GLY A 144 8.73 1.50 -15.90
N ASP A 145 9.62 1.31 -16.87
CA ASP A 145 9.35 0.56 -18.10
C ASP A 145 9.01 -0.91 -17.81
N ALA A 146 9.74 -1.53 -16.88
CA ALA A 146 9.49 -2.91 -16.50
C ALA A 146 8.10 -3.07 -15.83
N ALA A 147 7.73 -2.14 -14.95
CA ALA A 147 6.41 -2.12 -14.32
C ALA A 147 5.30 -1.85 -15.34
N ALA A 148 5.50 -0.94 -16.30
CA ALA A 148 4.56 -0.70 -17.40
C ALA A 148 4.30 -1.98 -18.21
N ARG A 149 5.36 -2.69 -18.61
CA ARG A 149 5.25 -3.98 -19.31
C ARG A 149 4.50 -5.02 -18.48
N LEU A 150 4.74 -5.07 -17.17
CA LEU A 150 4.03 -5.97 -16.27
C LEU A 150 2.53 -5.64 -16.21
N LEU A 151 2.17 -4.36 -16.15
CA LEU A 151 0.77 -3.90 -16.16
C LEU A 151 0.05 -4.27 -17.45
N GLU A 152 0.72 -4.16 -18.59
CA GLU A 152 0.18 -4.59 -19.90
C GLU A 152 0.00 -6.10 -19.95
N ALA A 153 0.97 -6.87 -19.46
CA ALA A 153 0.95 -8.33 -19.51
C ALA A 153 -0.09 -8.97 -18.57
N ALA A 154 -0.36 -8.34 -17.43
CA ALA A 154 -1.26 -8.85 -16.41
C ALA A 154 -2.58 -8.06 -16.43
N GLU A 155 -3.50 -8.40 -17.33
CA GLU A 155 -4.77 -7.68 -17.51
C GLU A 155 -5.58 -7.56 -16.21
N GLY A 156 -5.58 -8.63 -15.40
CA GLY A 156 -6.26 -8.70 -14.11
C GLY A 156 -5.58 -7.95 -12.96
N LEU A 157 -4.40 -7.38 -13.16
CA LEU A 157 -3.62 -6.74 -12.09
C LEU A 157 -4.34 -5.51 -11.53
N ARG A 158 -4.63 -5.52 -10.23
CA ARG A 158 -5.26 -4.41 -9.49
C ARG A 158 -4.37 -3.82 -8.40
N THR A 159 -3.35 -4.58 -7.97
CA THR A 159 -2.44 -4.20 -6.89
C THR A 159 -0.99 -4.36 -7.30
N LEU A 160 -0.22 -3.28 -7.21
CA LEU A 160 1.20 -3.27 -7.49
C LEU A 160 1.98 -2.60 -6.34
N ASP A 161 2.89 -3.35 -5.70
CA ASP A 161 3.80 -2.82 -4.69
C ASP A 161 5.24 -2.70 -5.25
N LEU A 162 5.73 -1.46 -5.30
CA LEU A 162 7.07 -1.05 -5.70
C LEU A 162 7.74 -0.21 -4.60
N VAL A 163 7.45 -0.48 -3.33
CA VAL A 163 8.06 0.21 -2.19
C VAL A 163 9.56 -0.03 -2.16
N GLN A 164 10.35 1.04 -2.07
CA GLN A 164 11.82 0.99 -2.02
C GLN A 164 12.43 0.13 -3.13
N THR A 165 12.03 0.32 -4.37
CA THR A 165 12.59 -0.40 -5.52
C THR A 165 13.63 0.40 -6.31
N GLY A 166 13.97 1.59 -5.84
CA GLY A 166 14.95 2.47 -6.47
C GLY A 166 14.39 3.20 -7.70
N LEU A 167 13.07 3.39 -7.77
CA LEU A 167 12.47 4.22 -8.80
C LEU A 167 12.85 5.68 -8.56
N ASP A 168 13.11 6.41 -9.64
CA ASP A 168 13.23 7.86 -9.64
C ASP A 168 11.97 8.52 -10.22
N ALA A 169 11.99 9.84 -10.35
CA ALA A 169 10.89 10.61 -10.91
C ALA A 169 10.54 10.19 -12.36
N GLY A 170 11.54 9.87 -13.18
CA GLY A 170 11.34 9.47 -14.58
C GLY A 170 10.67 8.09 -14.67
N ALA A 171 11.14 7.14 -13.86
CA ALA A 171 10.54 5.81 -13.76
C ALA A 171 9.07 5.87 -13.33
N VAL A 172 8.73 6.73 -12.37
CA VAL A 172 7.33 6.94 -11.95
C VAL A 172 6.51 7.66 -13.02
N ALA A 173 7.11 8.56 -13.80
CA ALA A 173 6.43 9.18 -14.94
C ALA A 173 5.99 8.12 -15.97
N THR A 174 6.91 7.24 -16.40
CA THR A 174 6.58 6.12 -17.31
C THR A 174 5.48 5.22 -16.74
N LEU A 175 5.60 4.82 -15.48
CA LEU A 175 4.59 4.00 -14.81
C LEU A 175 3.22 4.70 -14.79
N THR A 176 3.21 6.00 -14.53
CA THR A 176 1.99 6.81 -14.51
C THR A 176 1.33 6.84 -15.89
N ASP A 177 2.10 7.03 -16.95
CA ASP A 177 1.57 7.06 -18.32
C ASP A 177 0.92 5.72 -18.69
N ALA A 178 1.55 4.60 -18.31
CA ALA A 178 0.98 3.27 -18.50
C ALA A 178 -0.32 3.05 -17.72
N LEU A 179 -0.37 3.50 -16.46
CA LEU A 179 -1.58 3.43 -15.63
C LEU A 179 -2.72 4.28 -16.22
N ILE A 180 -2.44 5.49 -16.68
CA ILE A 180 -3.44 6.37 -17.32
C ILE A 180 -3.94 5.77 -18.63
N SER A 181 -3.05 5.23 -19.46
CA SER A 181 -3.42 4.52 -20.69
C SER A 181 -4.36 3.35 -20.42
N ALA A 182 -4.06 2.55 -19.39
CA ALA A 182 -4.91 1.44 -18.97
C ALA A 182 -6.29 1.90 -18.51
N VAL A 183 -6.41 3.05 -17.83
CA VAL A 183 -7.71 3.65 -17.46
C VAL A 183 -8.55 3.97 -18.69
N GLY A 184 -7.93 4.49 -19.76
CA GLY A 184 -8.59 4.76 -21.04
C GLY A 184 -9.19 3.52 -21.72
N THR A 185 -8.73 2.32 -21.35
CA THR A 185 -9.26 1.04 -21.82
C THR A 185 -10.22 0.38 -20.82
N GLY A 186 -10.66 1.11 -19.79
CA GLY A 186 -11.59 0.62 -18.76
C GLY A 186 -10.92 -0.16 -17.62
N ARG A 187 -9.58 -0.21 -17.57
CA ARG A 187 -8.84 -0.88 -16.49
C ARG A 187 -8.58 0.09 -15.34
N GLY A 188 -9.21 -0.16 -14.19
CA GLY A 188 -8.95 0.59 -12.95
C GLY A 188 -7.98 -0.14 -12.01
N PHE A 189 -7.06 0.59 -11.38
CA PHE A 189 -6.22 0.02 -10.34
C PHE A 189 -6.81 0.27 -8.96
N GLU A 190 -6.69 -0.70 -8.07
CA GLU A 190 -7.12 -0.55 -6.68
C GLU A 190 -6.00 0.05 -5.85
N ARG A 191 -4.77 -0.47 -5.98
CA ARG A 191 -3.66 -0.11 -5.09
C ARG A 191 -2.33 0.00 -5.79
N VAL A 192 -1.66 1.13 -5.57
CA VAL A 192 -0.29 1.36 -6.01
C VAL A 192 0.55 1.82 -4.81
N TYR A 193 1.61 1.06 -4.51
CA TYR A 193 2.58 1.40 -3.46
C TYR A 193 3.92 1.82 -4.06
N LEU A 194 4.34 3.04 -3.74
CA LEU A 194 5.57 3.68 -4.27
C LEU A 194 6.43 4.29 -3.16
N GLY A 195 6.08 4.06 -1.89
CA GLY A 195 6.78 4.68 -0.76
C GLY A 195 8.27 4.30 -0.67
N GLY A 196 9.07 5.19 -0.10
CA GLY A 196 10.51 4.97 0.09
C GLY A 196 11.34 5.00 -1.20
N ASN A 197 10.78 5.51 -2.30
CA ASN A 197 11.52 5.87 -3.52
C ASN A 197 11.72 7.40 -3.54
N ALA A 198 12.89 7.89 -3.90
CA ALA A 198 13.19 9.33 -3.90
C ALA A 198 12.58 10.03 -5.13
N LEU A 199 11.26 10.25 -5.10
CA LEU A 199 10.50 10.75 -6.24
C LEU A 199 10.59 12.27 -6.41
N GLY A 200 10.71 13.01 -5.31
CA GLY A 200 10.74 14.48 -5.33
C GLY A 200 9.44 15.11 -5.85
N ALA A 201 9.48 16.42 -6.07
CA ALA A 201 8.36 17.17 -6.65
C ALA A 201 8.03 16.70 -8.08
N ALA A 202 9.04 16.36 -8.90
CA ALA A 202 8.82 15.88 -10.27
C ALA A 202 8.01 14.57 -10.33
N GLY A 203 8.32 13.61 -9.44
CA GLY A 203 7.53 12.40 -9.33
C GLY A 203 6.12 12.68 -8.78
N ALA A 204 5.98 13.63 -7.84
CA ALA A 204 4.67 14.08 -7.35
C ALA A 204 3.79 14.64 -8.48
N SER A 205 4.35 15.45 -9.39
CA SER A 205 3.63 15.98 -10.55
C SER A 205 3.12 14.88 -11.47
N SER A 206 3.87 13.79 -11.64
CA SER A 206 3.37 12.62 -12.38
C SER A 206 2.21 11.95 -11.64
N LEU A 207 2.36 11.71 -10.34
CA LEU A 207 1.29 11.13 -9.52
C LEU A 207 0.03 11.99 -9.47
N ALA A 208 0.17 13.32 -9.51
CA ALA A 208 -0.95 14.26 -9.63
C ALA A 208 -1.75 14.00 -10.92
N ARG A 209 -1.10 13.75 -12.06
CA ARG A 209 -1.79 13.35 -13.30
C ARG A 209 -2.58 12.05 -13.13
N LEU A 210 -2.01 11.06 -12.45
CA LEU A 210 -2.69 9.79 -12.16
C LEU A 210 -3.94 9.99 -11.30
N VAL A 211 -3.85 10.85 -10.27
CA VAL A 211 -4.97 11.18 -9.38
C VAL A 211 -6.06 11.91 -10.14
N ALA A 212 -5.72 12.93 -10.93
CA ALA A 212 -6.68 13.69 -11.74
C ALA A 212 -7.39 12.79 -12.77
N ALA A 213 -6.67 11.83 -13.37
CA ALA A 213 -7.24 10.84 -14.28
C ALA A 213 -8.12 9.78 -13.58
N GLY A 214 -8.20 9.78 -12.24
CA GLY A 214 -8.93 8.77 -11.49
C GLY A 214 -8.36 7.36 -11.66
N GLY A 215 -7.04 7.21 -11.78
CA GLY A 215 -6.44 5.94 -12.16
C GLY A 215 -6.34 4.90 -11.03
N VAL A 216 -6.40 5.33 -9.78
CA VAL A 216 -6.17 4.46 -8.61
C VAL A 216 -7.15 4.74 -7.48
N ALA A 217 -7.55 3.70 -6.73
CA ALA A 217 -8.38 3.86 -5.54
C ALA A 217 -7.58 4.16 -4.27
N GLU A 218 -6.35 3.64 -4.17
CA GLU A 218 -5.48 3.83 -3.03
C GLU A 218 -4.02 4.05 -3.47
N LEU A 219 -3.45 5.20 -3.08
CA LEU A 219 -2.09 5.60 -3.43
C LEU A 219 -1.23 5.72 -2.17
N TYR A 220 -0.12 4.98 -2.14
CA TYR A 220 0.83 4.98 -1.03
C TYR A 220 2.19 5.51 -1.48
N VAL A 221 2.49 6.74 -1.10
CA VAL A 221 3.67 7.52 -1.53
C VAL A 221 4.37 8.14 -0.31
N SER A 222 4.45 7.38 0.79
CA SER A 222 5.16 7.83 1.98
C SER A 222 6.68 7.81 1.80
N ALA A 223 7.42 8.70 2.48
CA ALA A 223 8.88 8.75 2.42
C ALA A 223 9.43 8.86 0.99
N ALA A 224 8.80 9.69 0.16
CA ALA A 224 9.15 9.91 -1.23
C ALA A 224 9.75 11.30 -1.53
N GLY A 225 9.88 12.14 -0.50
CA GLY A 225 10.50 13.47 -0.61
C GLY A 225 9.67 14.46 -1.45
N LEU A 226 8.34 14.34 -1.44
CA LEU A 226 7.47 15.18 -2.29
C LEU A 226 7.58 16.67 -1.99
N GLY A 227 7.87 17.05 -0.73
CA GLY A 227 7.94 18.45 -0.30
C GLY A 227 6.60 19.19 -0.41
N ALA A 228 6.65 20.51 -0.25
CA ALA A 228 5.48 21.38 -0.36
C ALA A 228 4.92 21.42 -1.78
N GLU A 229 5.78 21.53 -2.80
CA GLU A 229 5.38 21.57 -4.22
C GLU A 229 4.64 20.29 -4.64
N GLY A 230 5.15 19.12 -4.24
CA GLY A 230 4.49 17.86 -4.57
C GLY A 230 3.15 17.68 -3.86
N ALA A 231 3.03 18.14 -2.61
CA ALA A 231 1.74 18.14 -1.91
C ALA A 231 0.73 19.11 -2.51
N GLN A 232 1.19 20.28 -2.98
CA GLN A 232 0.37 21.24 -3.72
C GLN A 232 -0.19 20.63 -5.02
N ALA A 233 0.68 19.99 -5.81
CA ALA A 233 0.26 19.32 -7.04
C ALA A 233 -0.77 18.20 -6.79
N LEU A 234 -0.58 17.41 -5.71
CA LEU A 234 -1.57 16.39 -5.32
C LEU A 234 -2.90 17.01 -4.86
N ALA A 235 -2.87 18.15 -4.17
CA ALA A 235 -4.08 18.86 -3.76
C ALA A 235 -4.87 19.39 -4.97
N GLU A 236 -4.20 20.03 -5.92
CA GLU A 236 -4.81 20.50 -7.17
C GLU A 236 -5.39 19.35 -7.99
N ALA A 237 -4.69 18.22 -8.05
CA ALA A 237 -5.21 17.03 -8.73
C ALA A 237 -6.46 16.46 -8.06
N LEU A 238 -6.53 16.48 -6.72
CA LEU A 238 -7.71 16.01 -5.97
C LEU A 238 -8.93 16.91 -6.23
N GLU A 239 -8.73 18.22 -6.39
CA GLU A 239 -9.80 19.17 -6.73
C GLU A 239 -10.42 18.89 -8.12
N CYS A 240 -9.64 18.33 -9.04
CA CYS A 240 -10.09 17.96 -10.39
C CYS A 240 -10.47 16.48 -10.55
N ALA A 241 -10.13 15.63 -9.57
CA ALA A 241 -10.34 14.19 -9.67
C ALA A 241 -11.83 13.81 -9.56
N PRO A 242 -12.27 12.71 -10.18
CA PRO A 242 -13.62 12.19 -9.97
C PRO A 242 -13.89 11.93 -8.47
N PRO A 243 -14.96 12.51 -7.88
CA PRO A 243 -15.22 12.41 -6.45
C PRO A 243 -15.31 10.95 -5.96
N GLY A 244 -14.65 10.65 -4.85
CA GLY A 244 -14.60 9.33 -4.23
C GLY A 244 -13.78 8.30 -4.98
N ARG A 245 -13.12 8.66 -6.10
CA ARG A 245 -12.29 7.73 -6.86
C ARG A 245 -11.05 7.34 -6.09
N LEU A 246 -10.30 8.32 -5.56
CA LEU A 246 -9.22 8.06 -4.62
C LEU A 246 -9.80 7.98 -3.20
N ARG A 247 -9.84 6.77 -2.64
CA ARG A 247 -10.34 6.51 -1.28
C ARG A 247 -9.24 6.60 -0.23
N ARG A 248 -7.98 6.31 -0.58
CA ARG A 248 -6.86 6.39 0.37
C ARG A 248 -5.64 7.07 -0.24
N LEU A 249 -5.05 7.99 0.51
CA LEU A 249 -3.77 8.59 0.21
C LEU A 249 -2.86 8.52 1.44
N SER A 250 -1.68 7.92 1.29
CA SER A 250 -0.65 7.94 2.32
C SER A 250 0.56 8.71 1.79
N ALA A 251 0.80 9.89 2.35
CA ALA A 251 1.89 10.80 2.05
C ALA A 251 2.70 11.13 3.32
N ALA A 252 2.81 10.18 4.25
CA ALA A 252 3.58 10.32 5.48
C ALA A 252 5.08 10.52 5.20
N SER A 253 5.76 11.26 6.07
CA SER A 253 7.20 11.53 5.99
C SER A 253 7.70 12.05 4.63
N ASN A 254 7.07 13.10 4.10
CA ASN A 254 7.43 13.68 2.80
C ASN A 254 8.05 15.08 2.87
N GLY A 255 8.28 15.62 4.07
CA GLY A 255 8.77 17.00 4.22
C GLY A 255 7.72 18.04 3.79
N ILE A 256 6.43 17.69 3.90
CA ILE A 256 5.33 18.58 3.54
C ILE A 256 5.22 19.68 4.60
N GLY A 257 5.32 20.94 4.18
CA GLY A 257 5.18 22.10 5.07
C GLY A 257 3.72 22.39 5.46
N PRO A 258 3.47 23.24 6.47
CA PRO A 258 2.14 23.44 7.05
C PRO A 258 1.07 23.89 6.06
N ALA A 259 1.35 24.90 5.22
CA ALA A 259 0.39 25.42 4.24
C ALA A 259 -0.03 24.36 3.20
N ALA A 260 0.94 23.58 2.70
CA ALA A 260 0.66 22.51 1.75
C ALA A 260 -0.07 21.33 2.42
N ALA A 261 0.25 21.03 3.69
CA ALA A 261 -0.44 19.98 4.45
C ALA A 261 -1.92 20.34 4.69
N SER A 262 -2.23 21.57 5.09
CA SER A 262 -3.62 21.98 5.29
C SER A 262 -4.40 22.02 3.98
N ARG A 263 -3.79 22.49 2.88
CA ARG A 263 -4.41 22.43 1.55
C ARG A 263 -4.70 20.98 1.12
N LEU A 264 -3.73 20.07 1.29
CA LEU A 264 -3.91 18.67 0.93
C LEU A 264 -5.03 18.00 1.72
N VAL A 265 -5.18 18.31 3.01
CA VAL A 265 -6.31 17.83 3.82
C VAL A 265 -7.64 18.36 3.30
N ALA A 266 -7.73 19.67 3.01
CA ALA A 266 -8.95 20.28 2.48
C ALA A 266 -9.36 19.67 1.13
N ALA A 267 -8.40 19.54 0.22
CA ALA A 267 -8.62 18.91 -1.09
C ALA A 267 -9.03 17.44 -0.96
N ALA A 268 -8.42 16.68 -0.05
CA ALA A 268 -8.79 15.28 0.19
C ALA A 268 -10.22 15.14 0.74
N ALA A 269 -10.63 16.02 1.66
CA ALA A 269 -11.99 16.06 2.18
C ALA A 269 -13.00 16.37 1.07
N HIS A 270 -12.72 17.37 0.23
CA HIS A 270 -13.54 17.75 -0.92
C HIS A 270 -13.67 16.64 -1.95
N ALA A 271 -12.55 15.99 -2.30
CA ALA A 271 -12.50 14.91 -3.27
C ALA A 271 -13.14 13.60 -2.78
N GLY A 272 -13.58 13.52 -1.53
CA GLY A 272 -14.20 12.32 -0.96
C GLY A 272 -13.21 11.21 -0.59
N VAL A 273 -11.96 11.55 -0.29
CA VAL A 273 -10.98 10.63 0.28
C VAL A 273 -11.47 10.14 1.64
N GLU A 274 -11.34 8.84 1.93
CA GLU A 274 -11.77 8.22 3.19
C GLU A 274 -10.65 8.15 4.23
N LEU A 275 -9.41 8.01 3.78
CA LEU A 275 -8.22 7.97 4.64
C LEU A 275 -7.08 8.79 4.05
N LEU A 276 -6.63 9.79 4.80
CA LEU A 276 -5.42 10.56 4.51
C LEU A 276 -4.40 10.34 5.62
N ASP A 277 -3.22 9.87 5.26
CA ASP A 277 -2.10 9.68 6.17
C ASP A 277 -0.95 10.65 5.86
N LEU A 278 -0.74 11.61 6.76
CA LEU A 278 0.34 12.59 6.74
C LEU A 278 1.32 12.39 7.90
N GLY A 279 1.26 11.24 8.58
CA GLY A 279 2.04 10.97 9.78
C GLY A 279 3.52 10.70 9.52
N ARG A 280 4.07 9.79 10.32
CA ARG A 280 5.46 9.33 10.18
C ARG A 280 5.50 7.83 9.95
N VAL A 281 6.20 7.40 8.90
CA VAL A 281 6.45 5.97 8.69
C VAL A 281 7.55 5.47 9.63
N ARG A 282 7.45 4.20 10.06
CA ARG A 282 8.49 3.57 10.91
C ARG A 282 9.88 3.61 10.29
N ALA A 283 9.95 3.54 8.96
CA ALA A 283 11.21 3.55 8.21
C ALA A 283 11.85 4.94 8.09
N ALA A 284 11.19 6.02 8.55
CA ALA A 284 11.61 7.39 8.28
C ALA A 284 13.08 7.66 8.65
N ARG A 285 13.52 7.18 9.82
CA ARG A 285 14.92 7.31 10.25
C ARG A 285 15.92 6.62 9.31
N VAL A 286 15.60 5.40 8.86
CA VAL A 286 16.49 4.61 8.00
C VAL A 286 16.53 5.17 6.57
N LEU A 287 15.42 5.78 6.14
CA LEU A 287 15.30 6.40 4.82
C LEU A 287 15.74 7.87 4.80
N ALA A 288 16.17 8.43 5.93
CA ALA A 288 16.37 9.87 6.12
C ALA A 288 15.16 10.71 5.62
N ALA A 289 13.95 10.16 5.78
CA ALA A 289 12.74 10.77 5.26
C ALA A 289 12.32 11.95 6.15
N PRO A 290 12.16 13.17 5.59
CA PRO A 290 11.80 14.35 6.35
C PRO A 290 10.37 14.25 6.89
N GLU A 291 10.13 14.87 8.03
CA GLU A 291 8.80 14.88 8.66
C GLU A 291 7.88 15.88 7.97
N ASN A 292 6.60 15.56 7.88
CA ASN A 292 5.59 16.55 7.56
C ASN A 292 5.40 17.50 8.76
N ARG A 293 4.97 18.72 8.52
CA ARG A 293 4.82 19.76 9.54
C ARG A 293 3.41 20.33 9.52
N ILE A 294 2.81 20.49 10.70
CA ILE A 294 1.55 21.19 10.92
C ILE A 294 1.77 22.15 12.09
N ASP A 295 1.66 23.44 11.82
CA ASP A 295 1.68 24.52 12.81
C ASP A 295 0.23 24.90 13.22
N GLU A 296 0.10 25.98 13.99
CA GLU A 296 -1.21 26.40 14.51
C GLU A 296 -2.17 26.87 13.41
N ASP A 297 -1.67 27.61 12.43
CA ASP A 297 -2.46 28.14 11.32
C ASP A 297 -2.94 27.01 10.41
N ALA A 298 -2.06 26.07 10.08
CA ALA A 298 -2.43 24.88 9.32
C ALA A 298 -3.43 24.01 10.09
N ALA A 299 -3.27 23.86 11.41
CA ALA A 299 -4.21 23.10 12.23
C ALA A 299 -5.60 23.76 12.28
N ALA A 300 -5.66 25.09 12.39
CA ALA A 300 -6.91 25.84 12.32
C ALA A 300 -7.56 25.71 10.93
N ALA A 301 -6.78 25.88 9.85
CA ALA A 301 -7.26 25.73 8.48
C ALA A 301 -7.82 24.34 8.19
N ILE A 302 -7.15 23.28 8.69
CA ILE A 302 -7.67 21.90 8.64
C ILE A 302 -9.03 21.81 9.35
N GLY A 303 -9.14 22.34 10.57
CA GLY A 303 -10.39 22.30 11.32
C GLY A 303 -11.54 23.02 10.59
N THR A 304 -11.27 24.21 10.04
CA THR A 304 -12.23 24.97 9.24
C THR A 304 -12.66 24.21 8.00
N ALA A 305 -11.72 23.60 7.26
CA ALA A 305 -12.03 22.85 6.05
C ALA A 305 -12.92 21.63 6.33
N LEU A 306 -12.67 20.91 7.42
CA LEU A 306 -13.46 19.74 7.83
C LEU A 306 -14.84 20.13 8.37
N ALA A 307 -14.98 21.33 8.94
CA ALA A 307 -16.27 21.84 9.41
C ALA A 307 -17.11 22.49 8.29
N ALA A 308 -16.49 22.90 7.17
CA ALA A 308 -17.16 23.69 6.14
C ALA A 308 -18.23 22.92 5.36
N ALA A 309 -18.08 21.61 5.18
CA ALA A 309 -19.02 20.78 4.45
C ALA A 309 -18.93 19.30 4.88
N PRO A 310 -20.02 18.52 4.71
CA PRO A 310 -19.97 17.07 4.86
C PRO A 310 -18.92 16.44 3.95
N HIS A 311 -18.09 15.57 4.50
CA HIS A 311 -17.01 14.89 3.77
C HIS A 311 -16.95 13.40 4.08
N ARG A 312 -16.26 12.63 3.23
CA ARG A 312 -16.04 11.18 3.44
C ARG A 312 -14.78 10.86 4.25
N LEU A 313 -13.96 11.86 4.57
CA LEU A 313 -12.70 11.67 5.30
C LEU A 313 -12.96 11.17 6.72
N ALA A 314 -12.86 9.85 6.88
CA ALA A 314 -13.13 9.15 8.12
C ALA A 314 -11.86 8.96 8.96
N HIS A 315 -10.67 8.97 8.33
CA HIS A 315 -9.40 8.80 9.01
C HIS A 315 -8.37 9.82 8.54
N LEU A 316 -7.83 10.59 9.49
CA LEU A 316 -6.76 11.56 9.24
C LEU A 316 -5.61 11.27 10.21
N VAL A 317 -4.48 10.82 9.68
CA VAL A 317 -3.30 10.47 10.48
C VAL A 317 -2.32 11.64 10.47
N LEU A 318 -2.14 12.26 11.63
CA LEU A 318 -1.23 13.40 11.88
C LEU A 318 -0.19 13.04 12.94
N THR A 319 0.19 11.77 13.02
CA THR A 319 1.17 11.33 14.01
C THR A 319 2.51 11.96 13.71
N ASP A 320 3.00 12.70 14.70
CA ASP A 320 4.33 13.25 14.72
C ASP A 320 4.67 14.25 13.60
N THR A 321 3.70 15.09 13.27
CA THR A 321 3.78 16.23 12.33
C THR A 321 4.32 17.52 12.98
N GLY A 322 5.04 17.41 14.10
CA GLY A 322 5.47 18.55 14.91
C GLY A 322 4.36 19.23 15.73
N MET A 323 3.10 18.82 15.59
CA MET A 323 1.99 19.35 16.38
C MET A 323 2.17 19.09 17.88
N ARG A 324 1.83 20.09 18.70
CA ARG A 324 1.66 19.98 20.15
C ARG A 324 0.21 20.26 20.52
N SER A 325 -0.07 20.27 21.82
CA SER A 325 -1.43 20.51 22.33
C SER A 325 -2.01 21.85 21.89
N ARG A 326 -1.19 22.89 21.68
CA ARG A 326 -1.65 24.22 21.22
C ARG A 326 -2.27 24.13 19.83
N GLU A 327 -1.56 23.54 18.88
CA GLU A 327 -2.01 23.37 17.50
C GLU A 327 -3.24 22.45 17.45
N ALA A 328 -3.24 21.36 18.22
CA ALA A 328 -4.38 20.46 18.34
C ALA A 328 -5.65 21.13 18.92
N LEU A 329 -5.49 22.01 19.91
CA LEU A 329 -6.60 22.80 20.46
C LEU A 329 -7.11 23.84 19.45
N SER A 330 -6.23 24.44 18.65
CA SER A 330 -6.63 25.34 17.56
C SER A 330 -7.53 24.64 16.55
N MET A 331 -7.16 23.42 16.15
CA MET A 331 -7.98 22.58 15.28
C MET A 331 -9.35 22.25 15.90
N LEU A 332 -9.40 21.89 17.19
CA LEU A 332 -10.67 21.61 17.89
C LEU A 332 -11.60 22.83 17.93
N ARG A 333 -11.04 24.03 18.15
CA ARG A 333 -11.82 25.27 18.11
C ARG A 333 -12.40 25.51 16.72
N ALA A 334 -11.60 25.33 15.67
CA ALA A 334 -12.04 25.48 14.29
C ALA A 334 -13.07 24.41 13.85
N LEU A 335 -13.03 23.22 14.46
CA LEU A 335 -14.05 22.18 14.30
C LEU A 335 -15.36 22.46 15.06
N GLY A 336 -15.46 23.57 15.80
CA GLY A 336 -16.63 23.90 16.63
C GLY A 336 -16.72 23.11 17.94
N VAL A 337 -15.69 22.34 18.31
CA VAL A 337 -15.64 21.57 19.56
C VAL A 337 -15.22 22.48 20.72
N THR A 338 -16.18 23.16 21.35
CA THR A 338 -15.92 24.04 22.51
C THR A 338 -16.09 23.32 23.86
N ASP A 339 -15.42 23.80 24.91
CA ASP A 339 -15.30 23.18 26.25
C ASP A 339 -16.62 23.07 27.09
N ARG A 340 -17.80 23.08 26.46
CA ARG A 340 -19.10 23.13 27.17
C ARG A 340 -19.89 21.82 27.14
N ARG A 341 -19.27 20.68 27.43
CA ARG A 341 -20.00 19.55 28.03
C ARG A 341 -19.40 19.22 29.40
N PRO A 342 -20.16 19.39 30.50
CA PRO A 342 -19.76 18.90 31.82
C PRO A 342 -19.48 17.39 31.77
N TRP A 343 -18.47 16.96 32.52
CA TRP A 343 -17.94 15.59 32.60
C TRP A 343 -18.95 14.50 33.05
N SER A 344 -20.22 14.83 33.28
CA SER A 344 -21.20 13.97 33.97
C SER A 344 -22.58 13.85 33.30
N ALA A 345 -22.80 14.36 32.09
CA ALA A 345 -24.10 14.19 31.42
C ALA A 345 -24.14 12.89 30.59
N PRO A 346 -25.17 12.03 30.74
CA PRO A 346 -25.34 10.86 29.89
C PRO A 346 -25.52 11.29 28.43
N THR A 347 -25.05 10.43 27.53
CA THR A 347 -24.97 10.61 26.07
C THR A 347 -26.26 11.16 25.45
N ALA A 348 -26.40 12.48 25.42
CA ALA A 348 -27.38 13.17 24.63
C ALA A 348 -26.78 13.46 23.24
N GLU A 349 -27.58 13.10 22.24
CA GLU A 349 -27.41 13.21 20.79
C GLU A 349 -26.28 14.16 20.32
N VAL A 350 -25.44 13.63 19.43
CA VAL A 350 -24.52 14.45 18.63
C VAL A 350 -25.40 15.46 17.87
N PRO A 351 -25.11 16.78 17.92
CA PRO A 351 -25.88 17.76 17.16
C PRO A 351 -25.97 17.31 15.71
N ALA A 352 -27.17 17.38 15.10
CA ALA A 352 -27.37 17.03 13.70
C ALA A 352 -26.44 17.81 12.74
N ASP A 353 -25.94 18.97 13.19
CA ASP A 353 -25.03 19.88 12.47
C ASP A 353 -23.55 19.78 12.91
N GLY A 354 -23.15 18.72 13.62
CA GLY A 354 -21.74 18.49 14.00
C GLY A 354 -20.86 18.10 12.80
N PRO A 355 -19.52 18.24 12.90
CA PRO A 355 -18.61 17.80 11.84
C PRO A 355 -18.80 16.31 11.55
N ALA A 356 -18.60 15.91 10.29
CA ALA A 356 -18.72 14.51 9.88
C ALA A 356 -17.82 13.62 10.76
N PRO A 357 -18.29 12.44 11.21
CA PRO A 357 -17.52 11.57 12.10
C PRO A 357 -16.13 11.26 11.53
N ILE A 358 -15.08 11.57 12.30
CA ILE A 358 -13.69 11.45 11.86
C ILE A 358 -12.78 10.99 12.99
N ARG A 359 -11.89 10.05 12.66
CA ARG A 359 -10.79 9.63 13.54
C ARG A 359 -9.52 10.38 13.16
N ILE A 360 -9.12 11.32 14.00
CA ILE A 360 -7.84 12.03 13.87
C ILE A 360 -6.80 11.38 14.78
N VAL A 361 -5.76 10.79 14.19
CA VAL A 361 -4.71 10.08 14.92
C VAL A 361 -3.54 11.03 15.18
N LEU A 362 -3.28 11.31 16.46
CA LEU A 362 -2.34 12.33 16.91
C LEU A 362 -1.06 11.72 17.51
N GLY A 363 0.05 12.44 17.38
CA GLY A 363 1.37 12.03 17.89
C GLY A 363 1.45 11.94 19.42
N LYS A 364 2.52 11.31 19.94
CA LYS A 364 2.70 11.09 21.38
C LYS A 364 2.80 12.40 22.19
N GLY A 365 3.32 13.48 21.60
CA GLY A 365 3.52 14.79 22.23
C GLY A 365 2.26 15.59 22.57
N ILE A 366 1.06 15.11 22.22
CA ILE A 366 -0.21 15.78 22.54
C ILE A 366 -0.81 15.20 23.82
N ALA A 367 -1.29 16.07 24.71
CA ALA A 367 -1.85 15.71 26.01
C ALA A 367 -3.03 14.73 25.90
N ALA A 368 -3.12 13.78 26.84
CA ALA A 368 -4.17 12.76 26.86
C ALA A 368 -5.59 13.35 26.93
N THR A 369 -5.76 14.46 27.65
CA THR A 369 -7.03 15.20 27.74
C THR A 369 -7.48 15.75 26.38
N VAL A 370 -6.55 16.28 25.58
CA VAL A 370 -6.83 16.76 24.22
C VAL A 370 -7.16 15.59 23.28
N LYS A 371 -6.39 14.50 23.34
CA LYS A 371 -6.65 13.29 22.53
C LYS A 371 -8.03 12.69 22.79
N ARG A 372 -8.51 12.73 24.04
CA ARG A 372 -9.85 12.26 24.38
C ARG A 372 -10.96 13.06 23.68
N ARG A 373 -10.82 14.38 23.55
CA ARG A 373 -11.76 15.22 22.79
C ARG A 373 -11.81 14.83 21.31
N PHE A 374 -10.67 14.49 20.70
CA PHE A 374 -10.67 13.92 19.34
C PHE A 374 -11.26 12.52 19.26
N ALA A 375 -11.17 11.71 20.32
CA ALA A 375 -11.78 10.38 20.35
C ALA A 375 -13.31 10.45 20.32
N GLU A 376 -13.92 11.50 20.87
CA GLU A 376 -15.36 11.76 20.81
C GLU A 376 -15.84 12.00 19.36
N LEU A 377 -15.02 12.65 18.52
CA LEU A 377 -15.31 12.86 17.09
C LEU A 377 -15.30 11.55 16.27
N ALA A 378 -14.63 10.51 16.79
CA ALA A 378 -14.50 9.23 16.12
C ALA A 378 -15.65 8.25 16.42
N ALA A 379 -16.71 8.70 17.11
CA ALA A 379 -17.89 7.90 17.40
C ALA A 379 -18.50 7.34 16.10
N GLY A 380 -18.76 6.03 16.05
CA GLY A 380 -19.29 5.36 14.85
C GLY A 380 -18.29 5.14 13.71
N VAL A 381 -17.06 5.68 13.78
CA VAL A 381 -16.05 5.50 12.72
C VAL A 381 -15.44 4.11 12.80
N ALA A 382 -15.77 3.24 11.85
CA ALA A 382 -15.19 1.91 11.72
C ALA A 382 -13.67 1.97 11.51
N ARG A 383 -12.95 0.94 11.96
CA ARG A 383 -11.52 0.80 11.64
C ARG A 383 -11.36 0.52 10.15
N PRO A 384 -10.29 1.00 9.49
CA PRO A 384 -10.04 0.67 8.09
C PRO A 384 -9.92 -0.86 7.95
N ALA A 385 -10.74 -1.45 7.08
CA ALA A 385 -10.65 -2.87 6.78
C ALA A 385 -9.43 -3.15 5.90
N SER A 386 -8.80 -4.31 6.08
CA SER A 386 -7.74 -4.79 5.20
C SER A 386 -8.37 -5.42 3.97
N ALA A 387 -7.99 -4.97 2.76
CA ALA A 387 -8.42 -5.63 1.53
C ALA A 387 -7.95 -7.11 1.49
N PRO A 388 -8.70 -8.02 0.84
CA PRO A 388 -8.42 -9.45 0.84
C PRO A 388 -7.01 -9.82 0.37
N ASP A 389 -6.50 -9.17 -0.66
CA ASP A 389 -5.16 -9.39 -1.20
C ASP A 389 -4.03 -8.76 -0.34
N VAL A 390 -4.31 -7.69 0.41
CA VAL A 390 -3.41 -7.22 1.49
C VAL A 390 -3.36 -8.22 2.63
N ALA A 391 -4.51 -8.83 2.98
CA ALA A 391 -4.56 -9.90 3.97
C ALA A 391 -3.83 -11.15 3.47
N ALA A 392 -3.93 -11.44 2.16
CA ALA A 392 -3.30 -12.59 1.53
C ALA A 392 -1.76 -12.55 1.60
N VAL A 393 -1.14 -11.37 1.72
CA VAL A 393 0.33 -11.25 1.85
C VAL A 393 0.82 -11.13 3.30
N ARG A 394 -0.06 -11.35 4.28
CA ARG A 394 0.34 -11.41 5.69
C ARG A 394 1.08 -12.71 5.97
N SER A 395 2.40 -12.64 5.93
CA SER A 395 3.25 -13.77 6.26
C SER A 395 3.09 -14.22 7.72
N VAL A 396 3.06 -15.53 7.96
CA VAL A 396 3.10 -16.17 9.27
C VAL A 396 4.48 -16.09 9.92
N TYR A 397 5.52 -15.81 9.12
CA TYR A 397 6.91 -15.58 9.58
C TYR A 397 7.19 -14.09 9.85
N ARG A 398 6.15 -13.27 9.88
CA ARG A 398 6.25 -11.91 10.41
C ARG A 398 6.48 -12.04 11.92
N THR A 399 7.71 -11.79 12.36
CA THR A 399 7.97 -11.56 13.78
C THR A 399 7.07 -10.41 14.23
N ALA A 400 6.38 -10.59 15.35
CA ALA A 400 5.63 -9.52 15.97
C ALA A 400 6.58 -8.31 16.12
N GLN A 401 6.21 -7.18 15.50
CA GLN A 401 6.95 -5.93 15.58
C GLN A 401 6.26 -4.96 16.52
#